data_AF-A0A645J544-F1
#
_entry.id   AF-A0A645J544-F1
#
_cell.length_a   1.000
_cell.length_b   1.000
_cell.length_c   1.000
_cell.angle_alpha   90.00
_cell.angle_beta   90.00
_cell.angle_gamma   90.00
#
_symmetry.space_group_name_H-M   'P 1'
#
loop_
_entity.id
_entity.type
_entity.pdbx_description
1 polymer ?
#
loop_
_entity_poly.entity_id
_entity_poly.type
_entity_poly.pdbx_seq_one_letter_code
_entity_poly.pdbx_strand_id
1 'polypeptide(L)' 'MFTIDTLRCVGACGLAPVVIVDGKVFGRVKVEDVQNIIKQYSTEDALVGSK' A
#
# COMPACT_ATOMS: atom_id res chain seq x y z
N MET A 1 3.33 8.65 -10.49
CA MET A 1 3.60 9.59 -9.38
C MET A 1 2.89 9.04 -8.17
N PHE A 2 3.57 8.88 -7.03
CA PHE A 2 2.96 8.30 -5.83
C PHE A 2 2.63 9.40 -4.83
N THR A 3 1.47 9.27 -4.17
CA THR A 3 1.06 10.14 -3.06
C THR A 3 1.07 9.31 -1.79
N ILE A 4 1.69 9.86 -0.74
CA ILE A 4 1.70 9.25 0.59
C ILE A 4 0.77 10.08 1.47
N ASP A 5 -0.23 9.41 2.05
CA ASP A 5 -1.16 10.02 3.00
C ASP A 5 -1.01 9.38 4.38
N THR A 6 -1.19 10.18 5.43
CA THR A 6 -1.12 9.69 6.81
C THR A 6 -2.50 9.25 7.28
N LEU A 7 -2.67 7.94 7.42
CA LEU A 7 -3.86 7.34 7.99
C LEU A 7 -3.73 7.20 9.51
N ARG A 8 -4.83 7.38 10.24
CA ARG A 8 -4.87 7.17 11.70
C ARG A 8 -4.85 5.68 12.04
N CYS A 9 -6.03 5.09 12.24
CA CYS A 9 -6.18 3.70 12.60
C CYS A 9 -6.91 2.98 11.47
N VAL A 10 -6.31 1.89 11.00
CA VAL A 10 -6.91 0.98 10.01
C VAL A 10 -7.81 -0.07 10.69
N GLY A 11 -7.71 -0.19 12.02
CA GLY A 11 -8.33 -1.29 12.77
C GLY A 11 -7.64 -2.64 12.56
N ALA A 12 -6.46 -2.67 11.93
CA ALA A 12 -5.72 -3.89 11.60
C ALA A 12 -4.58 -4.20 12.57
N CYS A 13 -4.72 -3.84 13.86
CA CYS A 13 -3.65 -3.96 14.86
C CYS A 13 -3.07 -5.39 14.97
N GLY A 14 -3.89 -6.44 14.77
CA GLY A 14 -3.44 -7.84 14.78
C GLY A 14 -2.67 -8.29 13.54
N LEU A 15 -2.60 -7.44 12.51
CA LEU A 15 -1.90 -7.67 11.24
C LEU A 15 -0.72 -6.72 11.07
N ALA A 16 -0.37 -5.94 12.10
CA ALA A 16 0.78 -5.06 12.09
C ALA A 16 2.06 -5.86 11.75
N PRO A 17 2.96 -5.33 10.90
CA PRO A 17 2.89 -4.09 10.12
C PRO A 17 1.88 -4.19 8.96
N VAL A 18 1.06 -3.15 8.76
CA VAL A 18 0.04 -3.09 7.71
C VAL A 18 0.32 -1.93 6.75
N VAL A 19 0.14 -2.15 5.45
CA VAL A 19 0.26 -1.14 4.40
C VAL A 19 -1.02 -1.18 3.57
N ILE A 20 -1.55 -0.02 3.20
CA ILE A 20 -2.70 0.07 2.28
C ILE A 20 -2.21 0.72 1.00
N VAL A 21 -2.40 0.03 -0.13
CA VAL A 21 -2.10 0.58 -1.46
C VAL A 21 -3.35 0.43 -2.31
N ASP A 22 -3.87 1.54 -2.81
CA ASP A 22 -5.10 1.57 -3.62
C ASP A 22 -6.30 0.85 -2.96
N GLY A 23 -6.48 1.07 -1.65
CA GLY A 23 -7.54 0.43 -0.86
C GLY A 23 -7.33 -1.05 -0.55
N LYS A 24 -6.27 -1.70 -1.07
CA LYS A 24 -5.91 -3.08 -0.71
C LYS A 24 -5.06 -3.09 0.55
N VAL A 25 -5.49 -3.89 1.53
CA VAL A 25 -4.82 -4.04 2.83
C VAL A 25 -3.80 -5.18 2.75
N PHE A 26 -2.53 -4.85 2.93
CA PHE A 26 -1.42 -5.80 3.06
C PHE A 26 -1.01 -5.88 4.52
N GLY A 27 -1.19 -7.04 5.15
CA GLY A 27 -0.78 -7.28 6.54
C GLY A 27 0.48 -8.15 6.62
N ARG A 28 1.17 -8.12 7.78
CA ARG A 28 2.42 -8.85 8.03
C ARG A 28 3.51 -8.56 7.01
N VAL A 29 3.58 -7.32 6.55
CA VAL A 29 4.46 -6.89 5.46
C VAL A 29 5.90 -6.79 5.98
N LYS A 30 6.87 -7.36 5.25
CA LYS A 30 8.30 -7.11 5.49
C LYS A 30 8.81 -5.97 4.60
N VAL A 31 9.94 -5.38 4.96
CA VAL A 31 10.57 -4.29 4.19
C VAL A 31 10.87 -4.72 2.75
N GLU A 32 11.25 -5.98 2.54
CA GLU A 32 11.49 -6.58 1.22
C GLU A 32 10.20 -6.65 0.38
N ASP A 33 9.07 -6.97 1.02
CA ASP A 33 7.77 -7.06 0.36
C ASP A 33 7.29 -5.68 -0.11
N VAL A 34 7.58 -4.61 0.64
CA VAL A 34 7.23 -3.24 0.26
C VAL A 34 7.83 -2.87 -1.10
N GLN A 35 9.09 -3.25 -1.35
CA GLN A 35 9.72 -3.00 -2.65
C GLN A 35 9.06 -3.78 -3.79
N ASN A 36 8.62 -5.02 -3.52
CA ASN A 36 7.92 -5.83 -4.51
C ASN A 36 6.51 -5.27 -4.80
N ILE A 37 5.80 -4.86 -3.75
CA ILE A 37 4.49 -4.20 -3.85
C ILE A 37 4.62 -2.96 -4.74
N ILE A 38 5.53 -2.03 -4.43
CA ILE A 38 5.70 -0.81 -5.22
C ILE A 38 6.04 -1.12 -6.70
N LYS A 39 6.84 -2.15 -6.99
CA LYS A 39 7.18 -2.55 -8.37
C LYS A 39 5.95 -3.03 -9.18
N GLN A 40 5.04 -3.75 -8.55
CA GLN A 40 3.78 -4.20 -9.18
C GLN A 40 2.92 -2.98 -9.55
N TYR A 41 2.73 -2.06 -8.60
CA TYR A 41 1.96 -0.84 -8.86
C TYR A 41 2.65 0.13 -9.83
N SER A 42 3.99 0.23 -9.85
CA SER A 42 4.68 1.06 -10.87
C SER A 42 4.41 0.63 -12.31
N THR A 43 4.02 -0.63 -12.54
CA THR A 43 3.75 -1.16 -13.89
C THR A 43 2.25 -1.16 -14.21
N GLU A 44 1.38 -1.28 -13.21
CA GLU A 44 -0.07 -1.41 -13.37
C GLU A 44 -0.86 -0.11 -13.08
N ASP A 45 -0.30 0.86 -12.34
CA ASP A 45 -1.04 2.00 -11.75
C ASP A 45 -1.07 3.28 -12.60
N ALA A 46 -0.68 3.23 -13.88
CA ALA A 46 -0.86 4.39 -14.78
C ALA A 46 -2.34 4.74 -15.06
N LEU A 47 -3.31 3.96 -14.54
CA LEU A 47 -4.73 4.03 -14.90
C LEU A 47 -5.67 4.54 -13.79
N VAL A 48 -5.19 4.79 -12.56
CA VAL A 48 -6.07 5.26 -11.45
C VAL A 48 -5.67 6.65 -10.92
N GLY A 49 -5.25 7.51 -11.84
CA GLY A 49 -5.11 8.96 -11.60
C GLY A 49 -6.25 9.75 -12.24
N SER A 50 -7.51 9.48 -11.92
CA SER A 50 -8.65 10.33 -12.33
C SER A 50 -9.86 10.18 -11.43
N LYS A 51 -9.72 10.53 -10.14
CA LYS A 51 -10.68 11.41 -9.46
C LYS A 51 -10.14 11.97 -8.16
#